data_AF-A0A431VAU5-F1
#
_entry.id   AF-A0A431VAU5-F1
#
_cell.length_a   1.000
_cell.length_b   1.000
_cell.length_c   1.000
_cell.angle_alpha   90.00
_cell.angle_beta   90.00
_cell.angle_gamma   90.00
#
_symmetry.space_group_name_H-M   'P 1'
#
loop_
_entity.id
_entity.type
_entity.pdbx_description
1 polymer ?
#
loop_
_entity_poly.entity_id
_entity_poly.type
_entity_poly.pdbx_seq_one_letter_code
_entity_poly.pdbx_strand_id
1 'polypeptide(L)'
;MSSRASPTPAPEVALTALEVQILDRLAPDKSSANASSRGLTFYAVKITRLGGYLNRKSDPPPGNTVMWRGLTRLTDIALGISLAAELVGN
;
A
#
# COMPACT_ATOMS: atom_id res chain seq x y z
N MET A 1 -6.88 -10.43 21.94
CA MET A 1 -6.73 -8.96 21.91
C MET A 1 -5.25 -8.67 21.69
N SER A 2 -4.83 -8.37 20.46
CA SER A 2 -3.41 -8.09 20.17
C SER A 2 -3.11 -6.63 20.48
N SER A 3 -2.30 -6.37 21.50
CA SER A 3 -1.74 -5.05 21.78
C SER A 3 -0.92 -4.57 20.58
N ARG A 4 -1.39 -3.53 19.88
CA ARG A 4 -0.56 -2.80 18.92
C ARG A 4 0.30 -1.82 19.71
N ALA A 5 1.62 -1.98 19.66
CA ALA A 5 2.59 -1.14 20.38
C ALA A 5 2.66 0.32 19.89
N SER A 6 1.95 0.66 18.81
CA SER A 6 1.70 2.04 18.36
C SER A 6 0.43 2.11 17.52
N PRO A 7 -0.43 3.12 17.70
CA PRO A 7 -1.69 3.26 16.96
C PRO A 7 -1.47 3.57 15.47
N THR A 8 -0.34 4.18 15.11
CA THR A 8 0.00 4.61 13.75
C THR A 8 1.50 4.42 13.48
N PRO A 9 2.00 3.18 13.27
CA PRO A 9 3.41 2.98 12.95
C PRO A 9 3.75 3.57 11.58
N ALA A 10 4.99 3.98 11.41
CA ALA A 10 5.52 4.46 10.15
C ALA A 10 5.46 3.35 9.08
N PRO A 11 5.16 3.66 7.81
CA PRO A 11 5.05 2.64 6.75
C PRO A 11 6.35 1.86 6.53
N GLU A 12 7.51 2.48 6.81
CA GLU A 12 8.84 1.92 6.66
C GLU A 12 9.09 0.69 7.56
N VAL A 13 8.24 0.47 8.57
CA VAL A 13 8.28 -0.75 9.41
C VAL A 13 7.94 -2.01 8.60
N ALA A 14 7.19 -1.89 7.50
CA ALA A 14 6.75 -3.03 6.70
C ALA A 14 6.89 -2.84 5.18
N LEU A 15 7.13 -1.62 4.71
CA LEU A 15 7.21 -1.28 3.28
C LEU A 15 8.53 -0.59 2.96
N THR A 16 9.08 -0.90 1.81
CA THR A 16 10.24 -0.22 1.24
C THR A 16 9.86 1.15 0.68
N ALA A 17 10.86 2.01 0.48
CA ALA A 17 10.66 3.31 -0.17
C ALA A 17 10.10 3.17 -1.60
N LEU A 18 10.46 2.11 -2.33
CA LEU A 18 9.95 1.82 -3.67
C LEU A 18 8.46 1.45 -3.62
N GLU A 19 8.07 0.56 -2.71
CA GLU A 19 6.67 0.15 -2.54
C GLU A 19 5.77 1.32 -2.13
N VAL A 20 6.26 2.19 -1.23
CA VAL A 20 5.56 3.44 -0.87
C VAL A 20 5.33 4.32 -2.09
N GLN A 21 6.34 4.52 -2.93
CA GLN A 21 6.23 5.31 -4.16
C GLN A 21 5.25 4.69 -5.17
N ILE A 22 5.28 3.37 -5.34
CA ILE A 22 4.35 2.64 -6.21
C ILE A 22 2.91 2.83 -5.72
N LEU A 23 2.67 2.66 -4.41
CA LEU A 23 1.35 2.80 -3.80
C LEU A 23 0.83 4.24 -3.94
N ASP A 24 1.67 5.25 -3.73
CA ASP A 24 1.30 6.65 -3.90
C ASP A 24 0.93 6.99 -5.35
N ARG A 25 1.57 6.36 -6.33
CA ARG A 25 1.29 6.56 -7.75
C ARG A 25 0.05 5.80 -8.24
N LEU A 26 -0.14 4.56 -7.80
CA LEU A 26 -1.20 3.67 -8.31
C LEU A 26 -2.51 3.72 -7.54
N ALA A 27 -2.47 4.14 -6.27
CA ALA A 27 -3.66 4.31 -5.44
C ALA A 27 -3.75 5.76 -4.94
N PRO A 28 -3.98 6.74 -5.85
CA PRO A 28 -4.06 8.14 -5.47
C PRO A 28 -5.18 8.39 -4.47
N ASP A 29 -4.97 9.39 -3.63
CA ASP A 29 -5.90 9.78 -2.57
C ASP A 29 -7.06 10.59 -3.15
N LYS A 30 -8.29 10.26 -2.76
CA LYS A 30 -9.49 11.00 -3.21
C LYS A 30 -9.69 12.35 -2.52
N SER A 31 -9.01 12.61 -1.39
CA SER A 31 -9.09 13.88 -0.68
C SER A 31 -7.84 14.09 0.15
N SER A 32 -7.18 15.24 -0.03
CA SER A 32 -5.96 15.71 0.66
C SER A 32 -6.13 15.95 2.18
N ALA A 33 -7.11 15.33 2.82
CA ALA A 33 -7.61 15.82 4.10
C ALA A 33 -6.75 15.47 5.31
N ASN A 34 -5.76 14.57 5.23
CA ASN A 34 -4.87 14.29 6.37
C ASN A 34 -3.52 13.71 5.93
N ALA A 35 -2.56 14.57 5.60
CA ALA A 35 -1.15 14.17 5.42
C ALA A 35 -0.53 13.60 6.71
N SER A 36 -1.08 13.95 7.87
CA SER A 36 -0.66 13.53 9.20
C SER A 36 -1.01 12.08 9.57
N SER A 37 -1.73 11.33 8.73
CA SER A 37 -2.16 9.95 9.00
C SER A 37 -1.61 8.90 8.04
N ARG A 38 -0.55 9.21 7.28
CA ARG A 38 0.14 8.28 6.35
C ARG A 38 0.94 7.17 7.06
N GLY A 39 0.40 6.58 8.11
CA GLY A 39 0.98 5.41 8.76
C GLY A 39 0.68 4.10 8.01
N LEU A 40 1.12 2.98 8.57
CA LEU A 40 0.97 1.66 7.97
C LEU A 40 -0.49 1.31 7.62
N THR A 41 -1.47 1.71 8.44
CA THR A 41 -2.90 1.47 8.17
C THR A 41 -3.37 2.16 6.88
N PHE A 42 -2.85 3.36 6.59
CA PHE A 42 -3.16 4.09 5.37
C PHE A 42 -2.63 3.34 4.14
N TYR A 43 -1.39 2.86 4.18
CA TYR A 43 -0.82 2.07 3.09
C TYR A 43 -1.43 0.67 2.99
N ALA A 44 -1.89 0.07 4.09
CA ALA A 44 -2.65 -1.18 4.05
C ALA A 44 -3.94 -1.04 3.22
N VAL A 45 -4.63 0.11 3.31
CA VAL A 45 -5.78 0.40 2.44
C VAL A 45 -5.36 0.60 0.99
N LYS A 46 -4.20 1.21 0.72
CA LYS A 46 -3.67 1.31 -0.66
C LYS A 46 -3.36 -0.07 -1.25
N ILE A 47 -2.77 -0.97 -0.45
CA ILE A 47 -2.48 -2.35 -0.86
C ILE A 47 -3.78 -3.07 -1.21
N THR A 48 -4.80 -3.02 -0.35
CA THR A 48 -6.06 -3.72 -0.62
C THR A 48 -6.78 -3.16 -1.84
N ARG A 49 -6.63 -1.86 -2.15
CA ARG A 49 -7.13 -1.26 -3.39
C ARG A 49 -6.49 -1.87 -4.64
N LEU A 50 -5.20 -2.19 -4.62
CA LEU A 50 -4.57 -2.97 -5.70
C LEU A 50 -5.16 -4.38 -5.82
N GLY A 51 -5.60 -4.95 -4.70
CA GLY A 51 -6.29 -6.24 -4.63
C GLY A 51 -7.78 -6.22 -5.04
N GLY A 52 -8.32 -5.05 -5.42
CA GLY A 52 -9.71 -4.87 -5.86
C GLY A 52 -10.66 -4.31 -4.81
N TYR A 53 -10.16 -3.88 -3.64
CA TYR A 53 -10.97 -3.18 -2.64
C TYR A 53 -11.32 -1.77 -3.13
N LEU A 54 -12.61 -1.41 -3.11
CA LEU A 54 -13.06 -0.13 -3.67
C LEU A 54 -12.96 1.04 -2.69
N ASN A 55 -12.91 0.75 -1.39
CA ASN A 55 -12.85 1.73 -0.30
C ASN A 55 -14.00 2.76 -0.36
N ARG A 56 -15.23 2.27 -0.52
CA ARG A 56 -16.45 3.09 -0.43
C ARG A 56 -16.87 3.25 1.04
N LYS A 57 -17.63 4.30 1.33
CA LYS A 57 -18.05 4.67 2.70
C LYS A 57 -18.73 3.55 3.49
N SER A 58 -19.35 2.59 2.80
CA SER A 58 -20.09 1.47 3.39
C SER A 58 -19.49 0.10 3.08
N ASP A 59 -18.28 0.06 2.51
CA ASP A 59 -17.59 -1.21 2.31
C ASP A 59 -17.16 -1.77 3.68
N PRO A 60 -17.28 -3.10 3.91
CA PRO A 60 -16.70 -3.73 5.09
C PRO A 60 -15.17 -3.60 5.06
N PRO A 61 -14.48 -3.74 6.22
CA PRO A 61 -13.02 -3.78 6.26
C PRO A 61 -12.47 -4.82 5.26
N PRO A 62 -11.34 -4.53 4.60
CA PRO A 62 -10.77 -5.44 3.61
C PRO A 62 -10.39 -6.77 4.27
N GLY A 63 -10.84 -7.87 3.66
CA GLY A 63 -10.50 -9.22 4.10
C GLY A 63 -9.09 -9.67 3.69
N ASN A 64 -8.62 -10.77 4.26
CA ASN A 64 -7.27 -11.30 4.01
C ASN A 64 -7.03 -11.60 2.51
N THR A 65 -8.04 -12.07 1.78
CA THR A 65 -7.89 -12.38 0.34
C THR A 65 -7.57 -11.15 -0.49
N VAL A 66 -8.25 -10.02 -0.27
CA VAL A 66 -7.95 -8.77 -1.01
C VAL A 66 -6.63 -8.16 -0.56
N MET A 67 -6.22 -8.36 0.70
CA MET A 67 -4.88 -8.00 1.16
C MET A 67 -3.80 -8.78 0.41
N TRP A 68 -3.92 -10.11 0.33
CA TRP A 68 -2.97 -10.96 -0.38
C TRP A 68 -2.89 -10.65 -1.87
N ARG A 69 -4.04 -10.46 -2.54
CA ARG A 69 -4.07 -10.03 -3.95
C ARG A 69 -3.36 -8.70 -4.15
N GLY A 70 -3.55 -7.76 -3.22
CA GLY A 70 -2.88 -6.47 -3.23
C GLY A 70 -1.37 -6.59 -3.07
N LEU A 71 -0.91 -7.41 -2.13
CA LEU A 71 0.51 -7.67 -1.88
C LEU A 71 1.18 -8.32 -3.10
N THR A 72 0.60 -9.38 -3.66
CA THR A 72 1.14 -10.02 -4.87
C THR A 72 1.27 -9.01 -6.01
N ARG A 73 0.23 -8.20 -6.23
CA ARG A 73 0.26 -7.18 -7.30
C ARG A 73 1.32 -6.10 -7.05
N LEU A 74 1.51 -5.69 -5.80
CA LEU A 74 2.54 -4.73 -5.43
C LEU A 74 3.94 -5.31 -5.69
N THR A 75 4.20 -6.55 -5.26
CA THR A 75 5.48 -7.23 -5.48
C THR A 75 5.79 -7.39 -6.96
N ASP A 76 4.83 -7.83 -7.79
CA ASP A 76 5.04 -7.98 -9.23
C ASP A 76 5.44 -6.65 -9.90
N ILE A 77 4.80 -5.54 -9.49
CA ILE A 77 5.09 -4.20 -10.03
C ILE A 77 6.47 -3.73 -9.56
N ALA A 78 6.80 -3.93 -8.28
CA ALA A 78 8.11 -3.57 -7.74
C ALA A 78 9.23 -4.32 -8.45
N LEU A 79 9.07 -5.64 -8.67
CA LEU A 79 10.01 -6.45 -9.45
C LEU A 79 10.15 -5.93 -10.88
N GLY A 80 9.04 -5.63 -11.56
CA GLY A 80 9.06 -5.08 -12.91
C GLY A 80 9.80 -3.73 -13.01
N ILE A 81 9.64 -2.85 -12.02
CA ILE A 81 10.35 -1.57 -11.96
C ILE A 81 11.84 -1.78 -11.71
N SER A 82 12.21 -2.67 -10.78
CA SER A 82 13.62 -2.97 -10.49
C SER A 82 14.34 -3.55 -11.71
N LEU A 83 13.73 -4.51 -12.41
CA LEU A 83 14.27 -5.07 -13.64
C LEU A 83 14.38 -4.03 -14.75
N ALA A 84 13.38 -3.16 -14.91
CA ALA A 84 13.45 -2.07 -15.88
C ALA A 84 14.57 -1.08 -15.55
N ALA A 85 14.80 -0.77 -14.27
CA ALA A 85 15.89 0.10 -13.84
C ALA A 85 17.27 -0.50 -14.15
N GLU A 86 17.43 -1.82 -14.00
CA GLU A 86 18.65 -2.53 -14.41
C GLU A 86 18.86 -2.50 -15.93
N LEU A 87 17.80 -2.71 -16.72
CA LEU A 87 17.88 -2.74 -18.18
C LEU A 87 18.07 -1.36 -18.83
N VAL A 88 17.58 -0.29 -18.19
CA VAL A 88 17.73 1.09 -18.67
C VAL A 88 19.04 1.73 -18.16
N GLY A 89 19.75 1.05 -17.27
CA GLY A 89 21.07 1.43 -16.80
C GLY A 89 22.16 1.19 -17.86
N ASN A 90 22.58 2.27 -18.52
CA ASN A 90 23.95 2.47 -19.03
C ASN A 90 24.90 2.77 -17.86
#